data_AF-A0A9C8GNG6-F1
#
_entry.id   AF-A0A9C8GNG6-F1
#
_cell.length_a   1.000
_cell.length_b   1.000
_cell.length_c   1.000
_cell.angle_alpha   90.00
_cell.angle_beta   90.00
_cell.angle_gamma   90.00
#
_symmetry.space_group_name_H-M   'P 1'
#
loop_
_entity.id
_entity.type
_entity.pdbx_description
1 polymer ?
#
loop_
_entity_poly.entity_id
_entity_poly.type
_entity_poly.pdbx_seq_one_letter_code
_entity_poly.pdbx_strand_id
1 'polypeptide(L)'
;MKDLAYTLTVRRLVAIWSDRSQKEAAKFVDGRRDLLPRRITSAQLYGLADVVRSAHRFTDIQKFTRHQGEKAERAGRLDVRDYWVEMEKALRDLRKDAENLCQQAGPPPPKVSEKPALDELHCKLVNEFVKHLVAHSLYWSPLPKKEK
;
A
#
# COMPACT_ATOMS: atom_id res chain seq x y z
N MET A 1 0.22 -14.56 28.15
CA MET A 1 0.58 -15.58 27.13
C MET A 1 -0.32 -15.55 25.90
N LYS A 2 -1.66 -15.51 26.03
CA LYS A 2 -2.59 -15.50 24.86
C LYS A 2 -2.38 -14.30 23.91
N ASP A 3 -2.11 -13.11 24.45
CA ASP A 3 -1.86 -11.90 23.65
C ASP A 3 -0.61 -12.03 22.76
N LEU A 4 0.46 -12.59 23.31
CA LEU A 4 1.71 -12.84 22.56
C LEU A 4 1.50 -13.86 21.44
N ALA A 5 0.79 -14.96 21.72
CA ALA A 5 0.49 -15.97 20.72
C ALA A 5 -0.33 -15.39 19.55
N TYR A 6 -1.36 -14.58 19.85
CA TYR A 6 -2.14 -13.87 18.84
C TYR A 6 -1.27 -12.93 18.00
N THR A 7 -0.44 -12.08 18.64
CA THR A 7 0.45 -11.17 17.93
C THR A 7 1.43 -11.91 17.01
N LEU A 8 2.00 -13.03 17.45
CA LEU A 8 2.91 -13.84 16.65
C LEU A 8 2.19 -14.47 15.44
N THR A 9 0.97 -14.98 15.62
CA THR A 9 0.14 -15.50 14.53
C THR A 9 -0.14 -14.42 13.48
N VAL A 10 -0.61 -13.24 13.91
CA VAL A 10 -0.88 -12.12 12.99
C VAL A 10 0.40 -11.72 12.24
N ARG A 11 1.56 -11.62 12.92
CA ARG A 11 2.84 -11.31 12.28
C ARG A 11 3.22 -12.34 11.21
N ARG A 12 3.08 -13.63 11.52
CA ARG A 12 3.35 -14.72 10.57
C ARG A 12 2.43 -14.65 9.35
N LEU A 13 1.14 -14.44 9.57
CA LEU A 13 0.15 -14.33 8.51
C LEU A 13 0.42 -13.13 7.59
N VAL A 14 0.77 -11.98 8.16
CA VAL A 14 1.16 -10.80 7.38
C VAL A 14 2.42 -11.06 6.56
N ALA A 15 3.42 -11.76 7.11
CA ALA A 15 4.63 -12.11 6.35
C ALA A 15 4.31 -13.01 5.15
N ILE A 16 3.51 -14.07 5.36
CA ILE A 16 3.08 -14.98 4.28
C ILE A 16 2.27 -14.22 3.21
N TRP A 17 1.37 -13.32 3.64
CA TRP A 17 0.62 -12.47 2.72
C TRP A 17 1.55 -11.53 1.95
N SER A 18 2.54 -10.93 2.62
CA SER A 18 3.49 -9.98 2.03
C SER A 18 4.34 -10.62 0.93
N ASP A 19 4.80 -11.86 1.16
CA ASP A 19 5.55 -12.61 0.15
C ASP A 19 4.71 -12.87 -1.11
N ARG A 20 3.43 -13.17 -0.93
CA ARG A 20 2.49 -13.37 -2.05
C ARG A 20 2.25 -12.06 -2.80
N SER A 21 1.99 -10.98 -2.06
CA SER A 21 1.58 -9.68 -2.61
C SER A 21 2.66 -8.94 -3.39
N GLN A 22 3.94 -9.38 -3.31
CA GLN A 22 5.01 -8.89 -4.18
C GLN A 22 4.65 -9.02 -5.66
N LYS A 23 4.03 -10.14 -6.07
CA LYS A 23 3.68 -10.36 -7.48
C LYS A 23 2.60 -9.39 -7.95
N GLU A 24 1.61 -9.11 -7.11
CA GLU A 24 0.55 -8.15 -7.39
C GLU A 24 1.09 -6.72 -7.42
N ALA A 25 2.00 -6.37 -6.51
CA ALA A 25 2.68 -5.07 -6.51
C ALA A 25 3.53 -4.87 -7.79
N ALA A 26 4.29 -5.89 -8.19
CA ALA A 26 5.06 -5.87 -9.43
C ALA A 26 4.15 -5.64 -10.65
N LYS A 27 3.07 -6.43 -10.78
CA LYS A 27 2.07 -6.24 -11.85
C LYS A 27 1.45 -4.84 -11.85
N PHE A 28 1.19 -4.29 -10.65
CA PHE A 28 0.64 -2.95 -10.53
C PHE A 28 1.62 -1.92 -11.11
N VAL A 29 2.90 -2.00 -10.76
CA VAL A 29 3.96 -1.12 -11.28
C VAL A 29 4.16 -1.31 -12.78
N ASP A 30 4.24 -2.54 -13.25
CA ASP A 30 4.47 -2.86 -14.67
C ASP A 30 3.35 -2.34 -15.57
N GLY A 31 2.09 -2.45 -15.12
CA GLY A 31 0.94 -1.92 -15.86
C GLY A 31 0.90 -0.40 -15.98
N ARG A 32 1.76 0.32 -15.25
CA ARG A 32 1.84 1.80 -15.19
C ARG A 32 3.26 2.29 -15.48
N ARG A 33 4.05 1.46 -16.16
CA ARG A 33 5.45 1.70 -16.49
C ARG A 33 5.67 3.00 -17.26
N ASP A 34 4.74 3.36 -18.13
CA ASP A 34 4.78 4.59 -18.92
C ASP A 34 4.68 5.85 -18.04
N LEU A 35 4.05 5.73 -16.86
CA LEU A 35 3.91 6.80 -15.89
C LEU A 35 5.11 6.87 -14.92
N LEU A 36 5.85 5.77 -14.71
CA LEU A 36 6.92 5.67 -13.71
C LEU A 36 8.34 5.70 -14.34
N PRO A 37 9.30 6.48 -13.80
CA PRO A 37 9.19 7.53 -12.79
C PRO A 37 8.88 8.92 -13.38
N ARG A 38 8.67 9.02 -14.70
CA ARG A 38 8.62 10.31 -15.41
C ARG A 38 7.43 11.19 -15.03
N ARG A 39 6.27 10.57 -14.80
CA ARG A 39 5.02 11.28 -14.50
C ARG A 39 4.62 11.16 -13.04
N ILE A 40 4.80 9.97 -12.46
CA ILE A 40 4.71 9.71 -11.02
C ILE A 40 6.14 9.64 -10.49
N THR A 41 6.55 10.64 -9.72
CA THR A 41 7.94 10.72 -9.25
C THR A 41 8.15 9.83 -8.03
N SER A 42 9.40 9.41 -7.81
CA SER A 42 9.78 8.70 -6.59
C SER A 42 9.41 9.49 -5.34
N ALA A 43 9.50 10.83 -5.37
CA ALA A 43 9.09 11.68 -4.25
C ALA A 43 7.59 11.52 -3.90
N GLN A 44 6.71 11.34 -4.89
CA GLN A 44 5.30 11.08 -4.63
C GLN A 44 5.07 9.71 -4.00
N LEU A 45 5.82 8.68 -4.43
CA LEU A 45 5.74 7.33 -3.86
C LEU A 45 6.30 7.28 -2.44
N TYR A 46 7.42 7.96 -2.18
CA TYR A 46 7.95 8.10 -0.82
C TYR A 46 7.03 8.91 0.07
N GLY A 47 6.38 9.96 -0.45
CA GLY A 47 5.35 10.70 0.27
C GLY A 47 4.17 9.82 0.67
N LEU A 48 3.73 8.91 -0.21
CA LEU A 48 2.72 7.91 0.14
C LEU A 48 3.25 6.96 1.23
N ALA A 49 4.48 6.45 1.10
CA ALA A 49 5.07 5.55 2.09
C ALA A 49 5.16 6.19 3.49
N ASP A 50 5.49 7.48 3.56
CA ASP A 50 5.52 8.23 4.83
C ASP A 50 4.13 8.41 5.45
N VAL A 51 3.13 8.75 4.63
CA VAL A 51 1.73 8.84 5.10
C VAL A 51 1.29 7.50 5.65
N VAL A 52 1.49 6.42 4.89
CA VAL A 52 1.04 5.08 5.27
C VAL A 52 1.76 4.57 6.52
N ARG A 53 3.06 4.85 6.68
CA ARG A 53 3.83 4.50 7.88
C ARG A 53 3.28 5.12 9.16
N SER A 54 2.67 6.31 9.07
CA SER A 54 2.13 7.05 10.20
C SER A 54 0.61 6.94 10.35
N ALA A 55 -0.07 6.31 9.39
CA ALA A 55 -1.52 6.24 9.35
C ALA A 55 -2.08 5.26 10.39
N HIS A 56 -2.97 5.78 11.25
CA HIS A 56 -3.75 4.95 12.19
C HIS A 56 -5.08 4.50 11.60
N ARG A 57 -5.53 5.12 10.50
CA ARG A 57 -6.76 4.80 9.80
C ARG A 57 -6.56 4.92 8.29
N PHE A 58 -7.23 4.06 7.54
CA PHE A 58 -7.20 4.09 6.08
C PHE A 58 -7.67 5.44 5.51
N THR A 59 -8.54 6.16 6.22
CA THR A 59 -9.04 7.48 5.81
C THR A 59 -7.92 8.50 5.60
N ASP A 60 -6.80 8.41 6.32
CA ASP A 60 -5.69 9.36 6.17
C ASP A 60 -4.88 9.07 4.90
N ILE A 61 -4.75 7.79 4.55
CA ILE A 61 -4.16 7.33 3.29
C ILE A 61 -5.07 7.76 2.12
N GLN A 62 -6.39 7.60 2.27
CA GLN A 62 -7.37 8.00 1.28
C GLN A 62 -7.35 9.50 1.00
N LYS A 63 -7.25 10.34 2.04
CA LYS A 63 -7.11 11.79 1.87
C LYS A 63 -5.88 12.13 1.02
N PHE A 64 -4.76 11.45 1.25
CA PHE A 64 -3.55 11.68 0.48
C PHE A 64 -3.72 11.30 -0.99
N THR A 65 -4.19 10.07 -1.29
CA THR A 65 -4.36 9.61 -2.68
C THR A 65 -5.34 10.50 -3.44
N ARG A 66 -6.45 10.88 -2.80
CA ARG A 66 -7.43 11.80 -3.37
C ARG A 66 -6.82 13.18 -3.66
N HIS A 67 -6.07 13.75 -2.72
CA HIS A 67 -5.43 15.05 -2.90
C HIS A 67 -4.41 15.04 -4.06
N GLN A 68 -3.64 13.95 -4.22
CA GLN A 68 -2.73 13.80 -5.35
C GLN A 68 -3.49 13.74 -6.69
N GLY A 69 -4.61 13.02 -6.74
CA GLY A 69 -5.51 12.97 -7.89
C GLY A 69 -6.08 14.34 -8.26
N GLU A 70 -6.65 15.06 -7.28
CA GLU A 70 -7.20 16.41 -7.46
C GLU A 70 -6.14 17.43 -7.90
N LYS A 71 -4.90 17.30 -7.39
CA LYS A 71 -3.77 18.12 -7.83
C LYS A 71 -3.40 17.85 -9.29
N ALA A 72 -3.41 16.58 -9.70
CA ALA A 72 -3.12 16.20 -11.08
C ALA A 72 -4.19 16.68 -12.06
N GLU A 73 -5.46 16.56 -11.67
CA GLU A 73 -6.61 17.03 -12.44
C GLU A 73 -6.56 18.54 -12.67
N ARG A 74 -6.28 19.33 -11.62
CA ARG A 74 -6.09 20.79 -11.73
C ARG A 74 -4.94 21.18 -12.66
N ALA A 75 -3.96 20.30 -12.84
CA ALA A 75 -2.83 20.51 -13.75
C ALA A 75 -3.09 19.95 -15.17
N GLY A 76 -4.30 19.45 -15.46
CA GLY A 76 -4.65 18.84 -16.75
C GLY A 76 -4.01 17.46 -16.99
N ARG A 77 -3.50 16.79 -15.95
CA ARG A 77 -2.80 15.50 -16.02
C ARG A 77 -3.72 14.35 -15.65
N LEU A 78 -4.66 14.03 -16.54
CA LEU A 78 -5.72 13.04 -16.29
C LEU A 78 -5.17 11.62 -16.09
N ASP A 79 -4.12 11.24 -16.81
CA ASP A 79 -3.41 9.97 -16.65
C ASP A 79 -2.83 9.78 -15.23
N VAL A 80 -2.28 10.86 -14.65
CA VAL A 80 -1.78 10.87 -13.27
C VAL A 80 -2.93 10.83 -12.27
N ARG A 81 -4.03 11.53 -12.57
CA ARG A 81 -5.24 11.45 -11.73
C ARG A 81 -5.76 10.02 -11.67
N ASP A 82 -5.85 9.35 -12.83
CA ASP A 82 -6.36 7.98 -12.92
C ASP A 82 -5.44 7.00 -12.19
N TYR A 83 -4.11 7.19 -12.29
CA TYR A 83 -3.15 6.45 -11.46
C TYR A 83 -3.47 6.53 -9.96
N TRP A 84 -3.75 7.73 -9.43
CA TRP A 84 -4.07 7.88 -8.00
C TRP A 84 -5.40 7.29 -7.60
N VAL A 85 -6.40 7.31 -8.50
CA VAL A 85 -7.69 6.65 -8.29
C VAL A 85 -7.52 5.13 -8.24
N GLU A 86 -6.73 4.57 -9.16
CA GLU A 86 -6.42 3.14 -9.17
C GLU A 86 -5.58 2.72 -7.96
N MET A 87 -4.63 3.57 -7.54
CA MET A 87 -3.86 3.37 -6.31
C MET A 87 -4.80 3.29 -5.11
N GLU A 88 -5.68 4.29 -4.92
CA GLU A 88 -6.64 4.29 -3.81
C GLU A 88 -7.50 3.03 -3.81
N LYS A 89 -7.98 2.62 -4.99
CA LYS A 89 -8.77 1.39 -5.15
C LYS A 89 -7.97 0.16 -4.72
N ALA A 90 -6.75 -0.01 -5.22
CA ALA A 90 -5.88 -1.14 -4.86
C ALA A 90 -5.64 -1.21 -3.35
N LEU A 91 -5.35 -0.07 -2.70
CA LEU A 91 -5.12 -0.02 -1.26
C LEU A 91 -6.40 -0.28 -0.44
N ARG A 92 -7.57 0.17 -0.94
CA ARG A 92 -8.87 -0.08 -0.32
C ARG A 92 -9.25 -1.56 -0.37
N ASP A 93 -8.99 -2.22 -1.50
CA ASP A 93 -9.33 -3.62 -1.72
C ASP A 93 -8.55 -4.57 -0.79
N LEU A 94 -7.40 -4.14 -0.24
CA LEU A 94 -6.66 -4.87 0.81
C LEU A 94 -7.45 -5.04 2.12
N ARG A 95 -8.58 -4.33 2.30
CA ARG A 95 -9.45 -4.56 3.46
C ARG A 95 -9.98 -5.99 3.49
N LYS A 96 -10.30 -6.58 2.33
CA LYS A 96 -10.76 -7.97 2.24
C LYS A 96 -9.67 -8.95 2.69
N ASP A 97 -8.41 -8.67 2.34
CA ASP A 97 -7.29 -9.47 2.81
C ASP A 97 -7.13 -9.36 4.33
N ALA A 98 -7.29 -8.16 4.89
CA ALA A 98 -7.25 -7.96 6.33
C ALA A 98 -8.37 -8.74 7.04
N GLU A 99 -9.60 -8.73 6.51
CA GLU A 99 -10.73 -9.52 7.02
C GLU A 99 -10.41 -11.02 7.00
N ASN A 100 -9.87 -11.53 5.89
CA ASN A 100 -9.47 -12.93 5.75
C ASN A 100 -8.36 -13.32 6.73
N LEU A 101 -7.40 -12.42 6.97
CA LEU A 101 -6.32 -12.66 7.93
C LEU A 101 -6.81 -12.60 9.38
N CYS A 102 -7.76 -11.71 9.71
CA CYS A 102 -8.42 -11.69 11.02
C CYS A 102 -9.14 -13.02 11.30
N GLN A 103 -9.88 -13.55 10.32
CA GLN A 103 -10.55 -14.85 10.46
C GLN A 103 -9.55 -16.00 10.70
N GLN A 104 -8.43 -16.01 9.97
CA GLN A 104 -7.37 -17.01 10.16
C GLN A 104 -6.64 -16.88 11.50
N ALA A 105 -6.47 -15.65 12.00
CA ALA A 105 -5.81 -15.39 13.28
C ALA A 105 -6.66 -15.81 14.50
N GLY A 106 -7.98 -15.93 14.32
CA GLY A 106 -8.93 -16.15 15.40
C GLY A 106 -9.28 -14.86 16.16
N PRO A 107 -10.10 -14.96 17.22
CA PRO A 107 -10.59 -13.79 17.94
C PRO A 107 -9.44 -13.02 18.60
N PRO A 108 -9.47 -11.67 18.57
CA PRO A 108 -8.48 -10.86 19.26
C PRO A 108 -8.59 -11.03 20.79
N PRO A 109 -7.55 -10.63 21.54
CA PRO A 109 -7.60 -10.62 23.00
C PRO A 109 -8.78 -9.78 23.54
N PRO A 110 -9.35 -10.11 24.71
CA PRO A 110 -10.55 -9.44 25.26
C PRO A 110 -10.43 -7.91 25.42
N LYS A 111 -9.21 -7.38 25.46
CA LYS A 111 -8.91 -5.95 25.62
C LYS A 111 -8.89 -5.18 24.30
N VAL A 112 -8.95 -5.87 23.16
CA VAL A 112 -8.87 -5.30 21.82
C VAL A 112 -10.19 -5.57 21.12
N SER A 113 -10.91 -4.51 20.75
CA SER A 113 -12.12 -4.67 19.94
C SER A 113 -11.76 -5.04 18.51
N GLU A 114 -12.61 -5.85 17.88
CA GLU A 114 -12.37 -6.41 16.53
C GLU A 114 -12.23 -5.34 15.45
N LYS A 115 -13.00 -4.24 15.55
CA LYS A 115 -12.97 -3.15 14.55
C LYS A 115 -11.61 -2.42 14.52
N PRO A 116 -11.06 -1.92 15.65
CA PRO A 116 -9.71 -1.38 15.70
C PRO A 116 -8.63 -2.37 15.25
N ALA A 117 -8.75 -3.65 15.61
CA ALA A 117 -7.79 -4.67 15.17
C ALA A 117 -7.80 -4.84 13.65
N LEU A 118 -8.98 -4.82 13.02
CA LEU A 118 -9.12 -4.90 11.57
C LEU A 118 -8.55 -3.66 10.88
N ASP A 119 -8.84 -2.45 11.38
CA ASP A 119 -8.33 -1.21 10.78
C ASP A 119 -6.80 -1.12 10.90
N GLU A 120 -6.22 -1.54 12.04
CA GLU A 120 -4.77 -1.62 12.22
C GLU A 120 -4.14 -2.63 11.27
N LEU A 121 -4.74 -3.81 11.12
CA LEU A 121 -4.27 -4.83 10.19
C LEU A 121 -4.35 -4.33 8.74
N HIS A 122 -5.44 -3.69 8.35
CA HIS A 122 -5.60 -3.09 7.02
C HIS A 122 -4.50 -2.06 6.74
N CYS A 123 -4.25 -1.13 7.67
CA CYS A 123 -3.17 -0.15 7.52
C CYS A 123 -1.80 -0.82 7.42
N LYS A 124 -1.57 -1.91 8.16
CA LYS A 124 -0.33 -2.69 8.09
C LYS A 124 -0.15 -3.37 6.72
N LEU A 125 -1.21 -3.95 6.15
CA LEU A 125 -1.15 -4.53 4.80
C LEU A 125 -0.86 -3.45 3.76
N VAL A 126 -1.51 -2.29 3.86
CA VAL A 126 -1.27 -1.15 2.97
C VAL A 126 0.20 -0.69 3.06
N ASN A 127 0.78 -0.64 4.26
CA ASN A 127 2.19 -0.30 4.45
C ASN A 127 3.13 -1.27 3.74
N GLU A 128 2.93 -2.58 3.92
CA GLU A 128 3.76 -3.58 3.26
C GLU A 128 3.58 -3.55 1.72
N PHE A 129 2.35 -3.38 1.22
CA PHE A 129 2.11 -3.27 -0.21
C PHE A 129 2.81 -2.04 -0.83
N VAL A 130 2.73 -0.88 -0.17
CA VAL A 130 3.40 0.34 -0.63
C VAL A 130 4.92 0.19 -0.63
N LYS A 131 5.51 -0.50 0.35
CA LYS A 131 6.95 -0.82 0.31
C LYS A 131 7.32 -1.62 -0.93
N HIS A 132 6.52 -2.63 -1.29
CA HIS A 132 6.73 -3.41 -2.51
C HIS A 132 6.61 -2.54 -3.77
N LEU A 133 5.60 -1.66 -3.83
CA LEU A 133 5.43 -0.72 -4.94
C LEU A 133 6.66 0.20 -5.10
N VAL A 134 7.15 0.77 -4.00
CA VAL A 134 8.37 1.60 -3.99
C VAL A 134 9.55 0.77 -4.49
N ALA A 135 9.79 -0.41 -3.93
CA ALA A 135 10.90 -1.28 -4.33
C ALA A 135 10.87 -1.62 -5.84
N HIS A 136 9.71 -2.01 -6.38
CA HIS A 136 9.54 -2.32 -7.80
C HIS A 136 9.68 -1.08 -8.69
N SER A 137 9.24 0.09 -8.23
CA SER A 137 9.40 1.35 -9.00
C SER A 137 10.87 1.77 -9.15
N LEU A 138 11.72 1.43 -8.17
CA LEU A 138 13.15 1.78 -8.17
C LEU A 138 13.97 0.86 -9.07
N TYR A 139 13.64 -0.43 -9.10
CA TYR A 139 14.30 -1.43 -9.95
C TYR A 139 14.27 -1.06 -11.43
N TRP A 140 13.34 -0.17 -11.82
CA TRP A 140 13.11 0.21 -13.20
C TRP A 140 13.64 1.56 -13.64
N SER A 141 14.52 2.18 -12.85
CA SER A 141 15.25 3.36 -13.32
C SER A 141 16.02 2.98 -14.59
N PRO A 142 15.70 3.54 -15.78
CA PRO A 142 16.48 3.26 -16.97
C PRO A 142 17.90 3.72 -16.68
N LEU A 143 18.87 2.81 -16.83
CA LEU A 143 20.28 3.16 -16.71
C LEU A 143 20.55 4.43 -17.53
N PRO A 144 21.32 5.39 -17.00
CA PRO A 144 21.68 6.57 -17.77
C PRO A 144 22.28 6.09 -19.08
N LYS A 145 21.75 6.58 -20.20
CA LYS A 145 22.39 6.38 -21.50
C LYS A 145 23.81 6.92 -21.33
N LYS A 146 24.82 6.03 -21.39
CA LYS A 146 26.19 6.47 -21.60
C LYS A 146 26.20 7.17 -22.94
N GLU A 147 26.24 8.49 -22.92
CA GLU A 147 26.60 9.28 -24.09
C GLU A 147 27.98 8.78 -24.54
N LYS A 148 28.04 8.34 -25.81
CA LYS A 148 29.28 8.02 -26.51
C LYS A 148 29.66 9.23 -27.33
#